data_AF-A0A6G8PUH1-F1
#
_entry.id   AF-A0A6G8PUH1-F1
#
_cell.length_a   1.000
_cell.length_b   1.000
_cell.length_c   1.000
_cell.angle_alpha   90.00
_cell.angle_beta   90.00
_cell.angle_gamma   90.00
#
_symmetry.space_group_name_H-M   'P 1'
#
loop_
_entity.id
_entity.type
_entity.pdbx_description
1 polymer ?
#
loop_
_entity_poly.entity_id
_entity_poly.type
_entity_poly.pdbx_seq_one_letter_code
_entity_poly.pdbx_strand_id
1 'polypeptide(L)' 'MAELRKTGESSYDVLVDGRVAGQVWNWHGSWTARAGDETLYNLKSRKQAVERVEAGWKKRAR' A
#
# COMPACT_ATOMS: atom_id res chain seq x y z
N MET A 1 3.31 9.99 8.50
CA MET A 1 4.12 9.34 7.45
C MET A 1 3.80 7.86 7.51
N ALA A 2 3.56 7.21 6.37
CA ALA A 2 3.35 5.77 6.38
C ALA A 2 4.67 5.03 6.60
N GLU A 3 4.67 4.08 7.54
CA GLU A 3 5.78 3.15 7.76
C GLU A 3 5.63 1.95 6.85
N LEU A 4 6.75 1.41 6.35
CA LEU A 4 6.74 0.28 5.43
C LEU A 4 7.42 -0.92 6.08
N ARG A 5 6.60 -1.90 6.45
CA ARG A 5 7.07 -3.17 7.01
C ARG A 5 7.21 -4.19 5.90
N LYS A 6 8.42 -4.66 5.62
CA LYS A 6 8.66 -5.71 4.63
C LYS A 6 8.02 -7.03 5.08
N THR A 7 7.17 -7.61 4.25
CA THR A 7 6.48 -8.89 4.51
C THR A 7 6.91 -10.00 3.56
N GLY A 8 7.51 -9.65 2.42
CA GLY A 8 8.05 -10.60 1.45
C GLY A 8 9.17 -9.98 0.64
N GLU A 9 9.68 -10.71 -0.37
CA GLU A 9 10.82 -10.27 -1.17
C GLU A 9 10.58 -8.90 -1.83
N SER A 10 9.37 -8.70 -2.35
CA SER A 10 8.89 -7.45 -2.92
C SER A 10 7.51 -7.02 -2.40
N SER A 11 7.16 -7.41 -1.17
CA SER A 11 5.87 -7.11 -0.53
C SER A 11 6.10 -6.35 0.79
N TYR A 12 5.25 -5.35 1.04
CA TYR A 12 5.35 -4.45 2.19
C TYR A 12 3.97 -4.15 2.74
N ASP A 13 3.77 -4.29 4.04
CA ASP A 13 2.65 -3.68 4.74
C ASP A 13 2.90 -2.19 4.92
N VAL A 14 1.86 -1.41 4.69
CA VAL A 14 1.83 0.04 4.90
C VAL A 14 1.13 0.29 6.22
N LEU A 15 1.85 0.87 7.18
CA LEU A 15 1.31 1.22 8.48
C LEU A 15 1.08 2.72 8.57
N VAL A 16 -0.10 3.12 9.04
CA VAL A 16 -0.47 4.52 9.31
C VAL A 16 -0.95 4.57 10.75
N ASP A 17 -0.34 5.44 11.57
CA ASP A 17 -0.63 5.57 13.00
C ASP A 17 -0.53 4.23 13.76
N GLY A 18 0.49 3.43 13.43
CA GLY A 18 0.73 2.11 14.04
C GLY A 18 -0.26 1.01 13.64
N ARG A 19 -1.20 1.28 12.72
CA ARG A 19 -2.16 0.31 12.20
C ARG A 19 -1.86 -0.02 10.75
N VAL A 20 -2.11 -1.27 10.36
CA VAL A 20 -1.97 -1.69 8.96
C VAL A 20 -3.06 -1.00 8.14
N ALA A 21 -2.64 0.00 7.36
CA ALA A 21 -3.49 0.71 6.43
C ALA A 21 -3.76 -0.12 5.15
N GLY A 22 -2.80 -0.98 4.81
CA GLY A 22 -2.91 -1.87 3.67
C GLY A 22 -1.58 -2.51 3.31
N GLN A 23 -1.48 -3.04 2.10
CA GLN A 23 -0.30 -3.75 1.61
C GLN A 23 0.06 -3.32 0.20
N VAL A 24 1.34 -3.24 -0.10
CA VAL A 24 1.86 -2.98 -1.44
C VAL A 24 2.83 -4.07 -1.84
N TRP A 25 2.78 -4.53 -3.08
CA TRP A 25 3.73 -5.51 -3.59
C TRP A 25 4.08 -5.26 -5.04
N ASN A 26 5.27 -5.69 -5.45
CA ASN A 26 5.63 -5.74 -6.86
C ASN A 26 5.19 -7.07 -7.46
N TRP A 27 4.56 -7.00 -8.63
CA TRP A 27 4.16 -8.13 -9.44
C TRP A 27 4.58 -7.88 -10.88
N HIS A 28 5.49 -8.71 -11.40
CA HIS A 28 5.97 -8.63 -12.79
C HIS A 28 6.41 -7.22 -13.23
N GLY A 29 7.13 -6.49 -12.37
CA GLY A 29 7.64 -5.15 -12.68
C GLY A 29 6.63 -4.01 -12.44
N SER A 30 5.37 -4.33 -12.15
CA SER A 30 4.36 -3.35 -11.76
C SER A 30 4.06 -3.40 -10.27
N TRP A 31 3.75 -2.27 -9.66
CA TRP A 31 3.34 -2.23 -8.26
C TRP A 31 1.83 -2.40 -8.12
N THR A 32 1.42 -3.09 -7.07
CA THR A 32 0.03 -3.28 -6.66
C THR A 32 -0.13 -2.73 -5.26
N ALA A 33 -1.26 -2.07 -5.00
CA ALA A 33 -1.63 -1.52 -3.71
C ALA A 33 -2.98 -2.06 -3.29
N ARG A 34 -3.08 -2.59 -2.08
CA ARG A 34 -4.32 -2.98 -1.43
C ARG A 34 -4.59 -2.05 -0.26
N ALA A 35 -5.72 -1.37 -0.28
CA ALA A 35 -6.18 -0.45 0.74
C ALA A 35 -7.54 -0.94 1.25
N GLY A 36 -7.55 -1.74 2.32
CA GLY A 36 -8.76 -2.41 2.79
C GLY A 36 -9.33 -3.38 1.74
N ASP A 37 -10.49 -3.03 1.19
CA ASP A 37 -11.25 -3.82 0.21
C ASP A 37 -10.93 -3.44 -1.25
N GLU A 38 -10.28 -2.29 -1.47
CA GLU A 38 -9.86 -1.85 -2.79
C GLU A 38 -8.45 -2.35 -3.11
N THR A 39 -8.27 -2.93 -4.30
CA THR A 39 -6.95 -3.33 -4.82
C THR A 39 -6.69 -2.65 -6.15
N LEU A 40 -5.59 -1.93 -6.25
CA LEU A 40 -5.15 -1.18 -7.42
C LEU A 40 -3.91 -1.81 -8.02
N TYR A 41 -3.99 -2.15 -9.30
CA TYR A 41 -2.93 -2.79 -10.07
C TYR A 41 -2.23 -1.78 -11.00
N ASN A 42 -1.12 -2.20 -11.62
CA ASN A 42 -0.38 -1.43 -12.64
C ASN A 42 0.14 -0.06 -12.17
N LEU A 43 0.60 0.03 -10.93
CA LEU A 43 1.18 1.25 -10.38
C LEU A 43 2.64 1.36 -10.80
N LYS A 44 3.03 2.56 -11.25
CA LYS A 44 4.34 2.79 -11.87
C LYS A 44 5.50 2.72 -10.89
N SER A 45 5.24 2.88 -9.60
CA SER A 45 6.28 2.88 -8.58
C SER A 45 5.73 2.52 -7.20
N ARG A 46 6.61 2.02 -6.34
CA ARG A 46 6.32 1.76 -4.92
C ARG A 46 5.69 2.97 -4.24
N LYS A 47 6.24 4.16 -4.46
CA LYS A 47 5.75 5.40 -3.86
C LYS A 47 4.27 5.64 -4.20
N GLN A 48 3.91 5.52 -5.48
CA GLN A 48 2.53 5.67 -5.93
C GLN A 48 1.61 4.63 -5.28
N ALA A 49 2.09 3.39 -5.09
CA ALA A 49 1.33 2.36 -4.39
C ALA A 49 1.08 2.71 -2.92
N VAL A 50 2.10 3.18 -2.20
CA VAL A 50 1.96 3.61 -0.81
C VAL A 50 1.00 4.79 -0.69
N GLU A 51 1.12 5.80 -1.56
CA GLU A 51 0.22 6.96 -1.57
C GLU A 51 -1.25 6.56 -1.81
N ARG A 52 -1.52 5.54 -2.64
CA ARG A 52 -2.88 5.01 -2.83
C ARG A 52 -3.40 4.31 -1.59
N VAL A 53 -2.57 3.55 -0.88
CA VAL A 53 -2.96 2.94 0.40
C VAL A 53 -3.27 4.00 1.45
N GLU A 54 -2.42 5.02 1.58
CA GLU A 54 -2.65 6.14 2.49
C GLU A 54 -3.94 6.92 2.16
N ALA A 55 -4.20 7.18 0.87
CA ALA A 55 -5.41 7.87 0.43
C ALA A 55 -6.68 7.04 0.71
N GLY A 56 -6.64 5.73 0.45
CA GLY A 56 -7.75 4.82 0.76
C GLY A 56 -8.03 4.74 2.27
N TRP A 57 -6.97 4.67 3.08
CA TRP A 57 -7.09 4.68 4.54
C TRP A 57 -7.71 5.98 5.06
N LYS A 58 -7.27 7.15 4.57
CA LYS A 58 -7.85 8.45 4.93
C LYS A 58 -9.33 8.56 4.54
N LYS A 59 -9.74 7.99 3.41
CA LYS A 59 -11.16 7.96 3.00
C LYS A 59 -12.01 7.13 3.97
N ARG A 60 -11.48 6.01 4.47
CA ARG A 60 -12.19 5.09 5.36
C ARG A 60 -12.24 5.56 6.82
N ALA A 61 -11.28 6.40 7.23
CA ALA A 61 -11.22 6.98 8.57
C ALA A 61 -12.14 8.21 8.77
N ARG A 62 -12.89 8.63 7.73
CA ARG A 62 -13.82 9.77 7.74
C ARG A 62 -15.26 9.27 7.74
#